data_AF-A0A957CLQ5-F1
#
_entry.id   AF-A0A957CLQ5-F1
#
_cell.length_a   1.000
_cell.length_b   1.000
_cell.length_c   1.000
_cell.angle_alpha   90.00
_cell.angle_beta   90.00
_cell.angle_gamma   90.00
#
_symmetry.space_group_name_H-M   'P 1'
#
loop_
_entity.id
_entity.type
_entity.pdbx_description
1 polymer ?
#
loop_
_entity_poly.entity_id
_entity_poly.type
_entity_poly.pdbx_seq_one_letter_code
_entity_poly.pdbx_strand_id
1 'polypeptide(L)'
;MQQNLRIHTQIVRCIRGVVFLLLLLLPAACGDSGSETAVTAVPLTPTTDPASLIPATPVPSDFIVVATDAPNPPFTEFDDFGNVSGFIERIMAEIASAGSLAYEFVVTPHEGVLDSIAAGSNRDFDAVMSNLVIPATAETGIAYTNPYLEVGQVMVVLVDENRIVNPTDIQGDMMVGVTNNSYGEETAREVLGLTADNLDAQYSSSIEALQALINERITAVIIESYTAEYYAQTYPDRLKIVGGAGPNAWISSRQYGIAVAADNTFLLGRLNTAIDAIEDKGALARLTVELIPPDPLDPGESRAGTPADELHIGMLGQITDMDPAGSFDFISWELKNNTMSGLYSYNGSSQLIPLLATNLPVISEDGLEYTVSLRQGLRFADGSELTADDVKWAVDRARSLGNFLVNDYLKDSDEDNFADDDAVQVMDQYTVKFVLQTPTSHFL
;
A
#
# COMPACT_ATOMS: atom_id res chain seq x y z
N MET A 1 -43.68 -5.98 15.39
CA MET A 1 -42.64 -6.06 16.45
C MET A 1 -42.62 -7.48 17.02
N GLN A 2 -41.91 -8.41 16.36
CA GLN A 2 -41.44 -9.71 16.89
C GLN A 2 -40.76 -10.63 15.84
N GLN A 3 -40.68 -10.24 14.55
CA GLN A 3 -39.99 -11.04 13.53
C GLN A 3 -38.53 -10.62 13.22
N ASN A 4 -38.06 -9.45 13.70
CA ASN A 4 -36.68 -8.99 13.45
C ASN A 4 -35.64 -9.49 14.47
N LEU A 5 -36.03 -10.31 15.45
CA LEU A 5 -35.09 -10.78 16.49
C LEU A 5 -34.55 -12.20 16.26
N ARG A 6 -34.87 -12.85 15.14
CA ARG A 6 -34.41 -14.23 14.83
C ARG A 6 -33.39 -14.37 13.71
N ILE A 7 -33.06 -13.30 12.99
CA ILE A 7 -32.04 -13.34 11.92
C ILE A 7 -30.63 -13.02 12.48
N HIS A 8 -30.54 -12.21 13.54
CA HIS A 8 -29.27 -11.90 14.21
C HIS A 8 -28.64 -13.08 14.98
N THR A 9 -29.41 -14.09 15.38
CA THR A 9 -28.88 -15.21 16.18
C THR A 9 -28.29 -16.35 15.33
N GLN A 10 -28.43 -16.31 14.01
CA GLN A 10 -27.85 -17.33 13.11
C GLN A 10 -26.52 -16.90 12.47
N ILE A 11 -26.24 -15.60 12.33
CA ILE A 11 -24.96 -15.13 11.77
C ILE A 11 -23.83 -15.19 12.80
N VAL A 12 -24.13 -15.03 14.09
CA VAL A 12 -23.13 -15.11 15.18
C VAL A 12 -22.62 -16.55 15.43
N ARG A 13 -23.23 -17.57 14.83
CA ARG A 13 -22.84 -18.98 15.02
C ARG A 13 -21.86 -19.53 13.97
N CYS A 14 -21.56 -18.79 12.90
CA CYS A 14 -20.60 -19.24 11.87
C CYS A 14 -19.18 -18.66 12.01
N ILE A 15 -18.94 -17.70 12.91
CA ILE A 15 -17.60 -17.14 13.17
C ILE A 15 -17.06 -17.73 14.48
N ARG A 16 -17.01 -19.06 14.56
CA ARG A 16 -16.43 -19.78 15.72
C ARG A 16 -15.31 -20.74 15.33
N GLY A 17 -14.67 -20.47 14.19
CA GLY A 17 -13.61 -21.28 13.63
C GLY A 17 -12.57 -20.44 12.92
N VAL A 18 -11.96 -19.47 13.62
CA VAL A 18 -10.65 -18.95 13.24
C VAL A 18 -9.85 -18.81 14.53
N VAL A 19 -8.81 -19.62 14.62
CA VAL A 19 -7.80 -19.59 15.68
C VAL A 19 -6.95 -18.34 15.44
N PHE A 20 -6.94 -17.40 16.40
CA PHE A 20 -6.00 -16.29 16.45
C PHE A 20 -5.26 -16.40 17.77
N LEU A 21 -3.93 -16.33 17.70
CA LEU A 21 -3.06 -16.69 18.81
C LEU A 21 -1.87 -15.73 18.91
N LEU A 22 -1.53 -15.43 20.16
CA LEU A 22 -0.70 -14.35 20.69
C LEU A 22 0.81 -14.50 20.39
N LEU A 23 1.48 -13.44 19.95
CA LEU A 23 2.95 -13.32 19.90
C LEU A 23 3.37 -11.84 20.13
N LEU A 24 3.83 -11.51 21.34
CA LEU A 24 4.32 -10.18 21.73
C LEU A 24 5.82 -10.01 21.39
N LEU A 25 6.19 -8.93 20.70
CA LEU A 25 7.48 -8.70 20.01
C LEU A 25 8.01 -7.25 20.16
N LEU A 26 9.20 -7.00 20.77
CA LEU A 26 9.84 -5.70 21.21
C LEU A 26 10.73 -4.92 20.18
N PRO A 27 10.62 -3.57 19.98
CA PRO A 27 11.50 -2.79 19.09
C PRO A 27 12.66 -2.07 19.80
N ALA A 28 13.63 -1.63 18.98
CA ALA A 28 14.76 -0.79 19.34
C ALA A 28 14.59 0.66 18.82
N ALA A 29 15.02 1.65 19.62
CA ALA A 29 15.03 3.11 19.33
C ALA A 29 16.38 3.72 19.81
N CYS A 30 16.90 4.86 19.32
CA CYS A 30 16.43 6.27 19.37
C CYS A 30 17.40 7.20 18.57
N GLY A 31 17.24 8.54 18.42
CA GLY A 31 16.42 9.58 19.09
C GLY A 31 16.57 10.99 18.43
N ASP A 32 15.83 12.03 18.85
CA ASP A 32 16.19 12.97 19.94
C ASP A 32 14.95 13.70 20.54
N SER A 33 15.17 14.52 21.58
CA SER A 33 14.36 14.71 22.79
C SER A 33 13.81 16.14 23.02
N GLY A 34 12.72 16.25 23.79
CA GLY A 34 12.25 17.52 24.37
C GLY A 34 10.98 17.40 25.23
N SER A 35 11.08 17.70 26.53
CA SER A 35 10.00 17.62 27.53
C SER A 35 9.12 18.88 27.58
N GLU A 36 7.84 18.79 27.97
CA GLU A 36 7.24 19.76 28.90
C GLU A 36 5.87 19.33 29.48
N THR A 37 5.55 19.99 30.60
CA THR A 37 4.63 19.74 31.72
C THR A 37 3.12 19.62 31.45
N ALA A 38 2.48 18.80 32.29
CA ALA A 38 1.03 18.57 32.35
C ALA A 38 0.22 19.81 32.80
N VAL A 39 -0.90 20.06 32.10
CA VAL A 39 -1.93 21.04 32.47
C VAL A 39 -3.21 20.30 32.87
N THR A 40 -3.75 20.65 34.03
CA THR A 40 -4.99 20.12 34.61
C THR A 40 -6.20 20.32 33.69
N ALA A 41 -6.94 19.24 33.43
CA ALA A 41 -8.14 19.26 32.59
C ALA A 41 -9.33 19.98 33.27
N VAL A 42 -10.02 20.83 32.50
CA VAL A 42 -11.30 21.45 32.86
C VAL A 42 -12.44 20.53 32.36
N PRO A 43 -13.56 20.38 33.09
CA PRO A 43 -14.65 19.48 32.67
C PRO A 43 -15.37 20.03 31.44
N LEU A 44 -15.54 19.19 30.42
CA LEU A 44 -16.27 19.52 29.19
C LEU A 44 -17.79 19.48 29.45
N THR A 45 -18.46 20.62 29.27
CA THR A 45 -19.90 20.67 29.00
C THR A 45 -20.19 20.11 27.60
N PRO A 46 -21.29 19.37 27.39
CA PRO A 46 -21.59 18.75 26.10
C PRO A 46 -21.96 19.83 25.09
N THR A 47 -21.07 20.09 24.13
CA THR A 47 -21.35 20.95 22.99
C THR A 47 -22.16 20.15 21.96
N THR A 48 -23.27 20.73 21.56
CA THR A 48 -24.18 20.26 20.51
C THR A 48 -23.45 19.94 19.21
N ASP A 49 -23.86 18.81 18.63
CA ASP A 49 -23.56 18.27 17.31
C ASP A 49 -23.37 19.36 16.22
N PRO A 50 -22.20 19.45 15.55
CA PRO A 50 -21.98 20.39 14.46
C PRO A 50 -22.55 19.89 13.11
N ALA A 51 -23.29 18.77 13.05
CA ALA A 51 -23.85 18.23 11.81
C ALA A 51 -25.06 19.00 11.24
N SER A 52 -25.22 20.29 11.54
CA SER A 52 -26.26 21.11 10.93
C SER A 52 -25.88 22.58 11.00
N LEU A 53 -25.24 23.10 9.93
CA LEU A 53 -25.42 24.46 9.36
C LEU A 53 -24.27 24.80 8.38
N ILE A 54 -24.17 24.13 7.24
CA ILE A 54 -23.58 24.75 6.03
C ILE A 54 -24.29 24.20 4.80
N PRO A 55 -25.06 25.02 4.06
CA PRO A 55 -25.15 24.87 2.63
C PRO A 55 -24.27 25.91 1.93
N ALA A 56 -23.64 25.50 0.83
CA ALA A 56 -23.35 26.26 -0.38
C ALA A 56 -21.85 26.37 -0.77
N THR A 57 -21.55 25.73 -1.90
CA THR A 57 -20.45 26.01 -2.86
C THR A 57 -19.00 25.83 -2.35
N PRO A 58 -18.11 25.17 -3.12
CA PRO A 58 -16.69 25.13 -2.79
C PRO A 58 -16.17 26.55 -2.63
N VAL A 59 -15.57 26.86 -1.47
CA VAL A 59 -14.81 28.10 -1.31
C VAL A 59 -13.57 27.97 -2.20
N PRO A 60 -13.27 28.95 -3.05
CA PRO A 60 -11.99 29.02 -3.74
C PRO A 60 -10.84 28.89 -2.75
N SER A 61 -10.20 27.73 -2.73
CA SER A 61 -8.97 27.47 -1.99
C SER A 61 -7.81 27.59 -2.96
N ASP A 62 -6.71 28.16 -2.47
CA ASP A 62 -5.43 28.11 -3.18
C ASP A 62 -4.66 26.85 -2.86
N PHE A 63 -5.19 25.96 -2.01
CA PHE A 63 -4.64 24.63 -1.71
C PHE A 63 -5.59 23.54 -2.20
N ILE A 64 -5.06 22.52 -2.88
CA ILE A 64 -5.82 21.36 -3.37
C ILE A 64 -5.16 20.04 -2.94
N VAL A 65 -5.99 19.03 -2.65
CA VAL A 65 -5.52 17.66 -2.45
C VAL A 65 -5.70 16.88 -3.75
N VAL A 66 -4.63 16.27 -4.26
CA VAL A 66 -4.62 15.53 -5.54
C VAL A 66 -4.39 14.05 -5.27
N ALA A 67 -5.32 13.19 -5.69
CA ALA A 67 -5.13 11.76 -5.64
C ALA A 67 -4.29 11.27 -6.82
N THR A 68 -3.34 10.37 -6.56
CA THR A 68 -2.52 9.72 -7.59
C THR A 68 -2.13 8.31 -7.16
N ASP A 69 -1.83 7.43 -8.11
CA ASP A 69 -1.31 6.09 -7.87
C ASP A 69 0.23 6.12 -7.87
N ALA A 70 0.85 5.49 -6.87
CA ALA A 70 2.29 5.35 -6.80
C ALA A 70 2.68 4.05 -6.05
N PRO A 71 3.75 3.35 -6.49
CA PRO A 71 4.59 3.66 -7.64
C PRO A 71 3.99 3.13 -8.96
N ASN A 72 4.20 3.87 -10.05
CA ASN A 72 3.79 3.49 -11.40
C ASN A 72 4.81 4.01 -12.44
N PRO A 73 5.99 3.38 -12.56
CA PRO A 73 7.04 3.84 -13.47
C PRO A 73 6.60 3.72 -14.95
N PRO A 74 6.94 4.70 -15.81
CA PRO A 74 7.83 5.84 -15.56
C PRO A 74 7.13 7.10 -14.99
N PHE A 75 5.86 7.02 -14.64
CA PHE A 75 5.03 8.19 -14.32
C PHE A 75 5.18 8.69 -12.88
N THR A 76 5.05 7.78 -11.92
CA THR A 76 5.15 8.07 -10.48
C THR A 76 6.14 7.15 -9.79
N GLU A 77 6.90 7.74 -8.88
CA GLU A 77 7.84 7.06 -8.01
C GLU A 77 7.70 7.62 -6.59
N PHE A 78 8.46 7.09 -5.64
CA PHE A 78 8.66 7.70 -4.34
C PHE A 78 10.08 8.28 -4.26
N ASP A 79 10.23 9.48 -3.71
CA ASP A 79 11.54 9.97 -3.30
C ASP A 79 12.03 9.26 -2.02
N ASP A 80 13.26 9.60 -1.59
CA ASP A 80 13.88 9.03 -0.38
C ASP A 80 13.07 9.29 0.91
N PHE A 81 12.11 10.22 0.87
CA PHE A 81 11.25 10.61 1.99
C PHE A 81 9.83 10.02 1.88
N GLY A 82 9.54 9.22 0.85
CA GLY A 82 8.23 8.63 0.60
C GLY A 82 7.20 9.58 -0.02
N ASN A 83 7.61 10.76 -0.50
CA ASN A 83 6.72 11.65 -1.24
C ASN A 83 6.61 11.17 -2.70
N VAL A 84 5.45 11.41 -3.31
CA VAL A 84 5.26 11.17 -4.74
C VAL A 84 6.25 12.02 -5.52
N SER A 85 7.02 11.37 -6.38
CA SER A 85 8.01 11.97 -7.25
C SER A 85 7.81 11.47 -8.69
N GLY A 86 8.70 11.86 -9.61
CA GLY A 86 8.62 11.46 -11.01
C GLY A 86 7.88 12.47 -11.89
N PHE A 87 7.33 12.00 -13.00
CA PHE A 87 6.75 12.84 -14.04
C PHE A 87 5.45 13.53 -13.60
N ILE A 88 4.58 12.83 -12.89
CA ILE A 88 3.31 13.40 -12.40
C ILE A 88 3.58 14.55 -11.43
N GLU A 89 4.54 14.41 -10.52
CA GLU A 89 4.96 15.51 -9.64
C GLU A 89 5.53 16.69 -10.41
N ARG A 90 6.43 16.45 -11.39
CA ARG A 90 6.99 17.55 -12.20
C ARG A 90 5.94 18.31 -13.00
N ILE A 91 4.95 17.62 -13.57
CA ILE A 91 3.83 18.28 -14.26
C ILE A 91 2.96 19.03 -13.27
N MET A 92 2.55 18.40 -12.15
CA MET A 92 1.68 19.04 -11.17
C MET A 92 2.33 20.28 -10.57
N ALA A 93 3.65 20.26 -10.32
CA ALA A 93 4.40 21.43 -9.87
C ALA A 93 4.34 22.62 -10.87
N GLU A 94 4.47 22.35 -12.17
CA GLU A 94 4.37 23.38 -13.22
C GLU A 94 2.94 23.91 -13.36
N ILE A 95 1.93 23.02 -13.32
CA ILE A 95 0.50 23.38 -13.31
C ILE A 95 0.18 24.23 -12.09
N ALA A 96 0.62 23.81 -10.90
CA ALA A 96 0.35 24.49 -9.64
C ALA A 96 1.00 25.88 -9.62
N SER A 97 2.26 25.97 -10.04
CA SER A 97 2.99 27.24 -10.19
C SER A 97 2.27 28.19 -11.16
N ALA A 98 1.87 27.71 -12.34
CA ALA A 98 1.13 28.52 -13.32
C ALA A 98 -0.28 28.92 -12.83
N GLY A 99 -0.94 28.04 -12.08
CA GLY A 99 -2.27 28.22 -11.51
C GLY A 99 -2.31 29.00 -10.20
N SER A 100 -1.15 29.36 -9.64
CA SER A 100 -1.02 29.91 -8.27
C SER A 100 -1.73 29.03 -7.23
N LEU A 101 -1.51 27.72 -7.33
CA LEU A 101 -2.03 26.70 -6.43
C LEU A 101 -0.88 26.14 -5.58
N ALA A 102 -1.16 25.87 -4.32
CA ALA A 102 -0.46 24.90 -3.50
C ALA A 102 -1.20 23.56 -3.60
N TYR A 103 -0.48 22.46 -3.42
CA TYR A 103 -1.08 21.13 -3.47
C TYR A 103 -0.36 20.16 -2.56
N GLU A 104 -1.03 19.05 -2.26
CA GLU A 104 -0.43 17.84 -1.73
C GLU A 104 -0.96 16.62 -2.48
N PHE A 105 -0.15 15.57 -2.56
CA PHE A 105 -0.60 14.29 -3.08
C PHE A 105 -1.12 13.39 -1.96
N VAL A 106 -2.20 12.67 -2.26
CA VAL A 106 -2.64 11.49 -1.52
C VAL A 106 -2.51 10.27 -2.43
N VAL A 107 -1.82 9.24 -1.94
CA VAL A 107 -1.67 7.99 -2.68
C VAL A 107 -2.96 7.19 -2.54
N THR A 108 -3.67 7.05 -3.66
CA THR A 108 -4.95 6.34 -3.74
C THR A 108 -4.91 5.36 -4.90
N PRO A 109 -5.32 4.09 -4.72
CA PRO A 109 -5.38 3.12 -5.81
C PRO A 109 -6.20 3.63 -6.98
N HIS A 110 -5.74 3.38 -8.20
CA HIS A 110 -6.43 3.79 -9.43
C HIS A 110 -7.88 3.25 -9.50
N GLU A 111 -8.11 2.03 -9.01
CA GLU A 111 -9.44 1.42 -9.01
C GLU A 111 -10.38 2.14 -8.01
N GLY A 112 -11.50 2.66 -8.50
CA GLY A 112 -12.52 3.31 -7.69
C GLY A 112 -12.21 4.75 -7.27
N VAL A 113 -11.04 5.31 -7.60
CA VAL A 113 -10.65 6.68 -7.22
C VAL A 113 -11.64 7.73 -7.73
N LEU A 114 -12.23 7.51 -8.90
CA LEU A 114 -13.19 8.42 -9.53
C LEU A 114 -14.55 8.45 -8.81
N ASP A 115 -14.92 7.38 -8.09
CA ASP A 115 -16.17 7.33 -7.34
C ASP A 115 -16.18 8.35 -6.19
N SER A 116 -15.02 8.61 -5.59
CA SER A 116 -14.84 9.63 -4.55
C SER A 116 -15.06 11.05 -5.09
N ILE A 117 -14.55 11.33 -6.30
CA ILE A 117 -14.80 12.62 -6.98
C ILE A 117 -16.28 12.78 -7.35
N ALA A 118 -16.91 11.71 -7.85
CA ALA A 118 -18.31 11.72 -8.25
C ALA A 118 -19.27 11.91 -7.05
N ALA A 119 -18.85 11.57 -5.83
CA ALA A 119 -19.65 11.66 -4.60
C ALA A 119 -19.97 13.10 -4.13
N GLY A 120 -19.44 14.13 -4.80
CA GLY A 120 -19.78 15.53 -4.54
C GLY A 120 -19.07 16.12 -3.31
N SER A 121 -19.82 16.54 -2.29
CA SER A 121 -19.31 17.39 -1.19
C SER A 121 -18.51 16.66 -0.10
N ASN A 122 -18.56 15.32 -0.05
CA ASN A 122 -17.89 14.49 0.97
C ASN A 122 -16.65 13.79 0.40
N ARG A 123 -15.89 14.47 -0.44
CA ARG A 123 -14.70 13.91 -1.10
C ARG A 123 -13.45 14.10 -0.24
N ASP A 124 -12.57 13.11 -0.25
CA ASP A 124 -11.30 13.12 0.47
C ASP A 124 -10.21 13.93 -0.27
N PHE A 125 -10.44 14.24 -1.55
CA PHE A 125 -9.52 14.97 -2.42
C PHE A 125 -10.27 15.79 -3.47
N ASP A 126 -9.61 16.81 -4.02
CA ASP A 126 -10.20 17.78 -4.95
C ASP A 126 -10.05 17.39 -6.42
N ALA A 127 -8.99 16.65 -6.74
CA ALA A 127 -8.62 16.26 -8.08
C ALA A 127 -7.97 14.87 -8.12
N VAL A 128 -7.96 14.22 -9.28
CA VAL A 128 -7.27 12.95 -9.52
C VAL A 128 -6.34 13.07 -10.72
N MET A 129 -5.08 12.73 -10.53
CA MET A 129 -4.04 12.71 -11.55
C MET A 129 -3.31 11.36 -11.53
N SER A 130 -4.03 10.32 -11.97
CA SER A 130 -3.63 8.90 -11.91
C SER A 130 -3.65 8.29 -13.32
N ASN A 131 -2.97 8.92 -14.29
CA ASN A 131 -2.91 8.47 -15.68
C ASN A 131 -4.30 8.23 -16.31
N LEU A 132 -5.25 9.13 -16.02
CA LEU A 132 -6.64 8.96 -16.39
C LEU A 132 -6.88 9.32 -17.86
N VAL A 133 -7.37 8.35 -18.64
CA VAL A 133 -7.84 8.60 -20.00
C VAL A 133 -9.08 9.50 -19.97
N ILE A 134 -9.05 10.58 -20.74
CA ILE A 134 -10.22 11.42 -21.00
C ILE A 134 -11.22 10.60 -21.83
N PRO A 135 -12.41 10.28 -21.30
CA PRO A 135 -13.36 9.43 -22.00
C PRO A 135 -14.02 10.17 -23.17
N ALA A 136 -14.35 9.43 -24.23
CA ALA A 136 -15.09 10.00 -25.37
C ALA A 136 -16.52 10.42 -25.01
N THR A 137 -17.08 9.82 -23.95
CA THR A 137 -18.41 10.11 -23.41
C THR A 137 -18.29 10.64 -21.99
N ALA A 138 -19.02 11.72 -21.70
CA ALA A 138 -19.02 12.33 -20.37
C ALA A 138 -19.53 11.35 -19.28
N GLU A 139 -18.82 11.33 -18.17
CA GLU A 139 -19.17 10.54 -16.98
C GLU A 139 -20.00 11.37 -16.01
N THR A 140 -20.91 10.73 -15.29
CA THR A 140 -21.80 11.45 -14.38
C THR A 140 -21.02 11.95 -13.17
N GLY A 141 -21.04 13.27 -12.94
CA GLY A 141 -20.41 13.87 -11.76
C GLY A 141 -18.91 14.15 -11.89
N ILE A 142 -18.28 13.81 -13.02
CA ILE A 142 -16.84 13.98 -13.25
C ILE A 142 -16.62 14.92 -14.44
N ALA A 143 -15.63 15.80 -14.33
CA ALA A 143 -15.12 16.60 -15.42
C ALA A 143 -13.61 16.41 -15.55
N TYR A 144 -13.11 16.45 -16.79
CA TYR A 144 -11.69 16.31 -17.09
C TYR A 144 -11.11 17.62 -17.61
N THR A 145 -9.86 17.90 -17.27
CA THR A 145 -9.11 19.02 -17.82
C THR A 145 -8.82 18.85 -19.33
N ASN A 146 -8.28 19.91 -19.93
CA ASN A 146 -7.49 19.79 -21.15
C ASN A 146 -6.38 18.75 -20.95
N PRO A 147 -5.97 18.04 -22.03
CA PRO A 147 -5.02 16.96 -21.91
C PRO A 147 -3.63 17.47 -21.54
N TYR A 148 -2.94 16.78 -20.63
CA TYR A 148 -1.54 17.09 -20.28
C TYR A 148 -0.54 16.12 -20.94
N LEU A 149 -1.01 14.97 -21.43
CA LEU A 149 -0.20 13.96 -22.10
C LEU A 149 -1.03 13.19 -23.11
N GLU A 150 -0.48 12.92 -24.29
CA GLU A 150 -1.01 11.93 -25.23
C GLU A 150 -0.21 10.64 -25.09
N VAL A 151 -0.90 9.50 -25.03
CA VAL A 151 -0.29 8.17 -24.87
C VAL A 151 -0.78 7.23 -25.96
N GLY A 152 0.06 6.26 -26.34
CA GLY A 152 -0.30 5.21 -27.28
C GLY A 152 -0.44 3.84 -26.63
N GLN A 153 -1.13 2.92 -27.31
CA GLN A 153 -0.97 1.48 -27.08
C GLN A 153 0.00 0.94 -28.12
N VAL A 154 1.02 0.20 -27.69
CA VAL A 154 2.04 -0.39 -28.57
C VAL A 154 2.19 -1.87 -28.32
N MET A 155 2.75 -2.58 -29.29
CA MET A 155 3.04 -4.00 -29.15
C MET A 155 4.53 -4.21 -28.81
N VAL A 156 4.79 -4.97 -27.75
CA VAL A 156 6.14 -5.37 -27.30
C VAL A 156 6.35 -6.85 -27.60
N VAL A 157 7.53 -7.19 -28.12
CA VAL A 157 7.97 -8.57 -28.42
C VAL A 157 9.40 -8.78 -27.93
N LEU A 158 9.86 -10.03 -27.93
CA LEU A 158 11.27 -10.34 -27.69
C LEU A 158 12.15 -9.83 -28.86
N VAL A 159 13.40 -9.46 -28.58
CA VAL A 159 14.32 -8.90 -29.59
C VAL A 159 14.56 -9.83 -30.78
N ASP A 160 14.53 -11.15 -30.56
CA ASP A 160 14.73 -12.20 -31.56
C ASP A 160 13.45 -12.61 -32.31
N GLU A 161 12.28 -12.11 -31.88
CA GLU A 161 11.03 -12.30 -32.60
C GLU A 161 11.01 -11.45 -33.86
N ASN A 162 11.14 -12.10 -35.02
CA ASN A 162 11.23 -11.42 -36.32
C ASN A 162 10.02 -11.67 -37.22
N ARG A 163 9.04 -12.46 -36.77
CA ARG A 163 7.81 -12.75 -37.52
C ARG A 163 6.81 -11.60 -37.42
N ILE A 164 6.88 -10.80 -36.34
CA ILE A 164 5.98 -9.68 -36.08
C ILE A 164 6.72 -8.37 -36.40
N VAL A 165 6.44 -7.79 -37.57
CA VAL A 165 6.98 -6.48 -37.99
C VAL A 165 5.94 -5.39 -37.80
N ASN A 166 4.67 -5.74 -37.95
CA ASN A 166 3.50 -4.91 -37.71
C ASN A 166 2.57 -5.59 -36.69
N PRO A 167 1.81 -4.82 -35.90
CA PRO A 167 0.81 -5.37 -34.98
C PRO A 167 -0.23 -6.29 -35.63
N THR A 168 -0.45 -6.17 -36.94
CA THR A 168 -1.37 -7.02 -37.72
C THR A 168 -0.78 -8.37 -38.14
N ASP A 169 0.50 -8.63 -37.85
CA ASP A 169 1.19 -9.87 -38.25
C ASP A 169 0.91 -11.05 -37.30
N ILE A 170 0.09 -10.85 -36.25
CA ILE A 170 -0.36 -11.90 -35.33
C ILE A 170 -1.11 -12.99 -36.11
N GLN A 171 -0.62 -14.23 -36.02
CA GLN A 171 -1.15 -15.38 -36.76
C GLN A 171 -1.13 -16.64 -35.91
N GLY A 172 -2.03 -17.57 -36.23
CA GLY A 172 -1.98 -18.93 -35.68
C GLY A 172 -2.11 -18.97 -34.16
N ASP A 173 -1.13 -19.58 -33.52
CA ASP A 173 -1.02 -19.80 -32.07
C ASP A 173 -0.22 -18.70 -31.35
N MET A 174 0.09 -17.59 -32.02
CA MET A 174 0.73 -16.44 -31.39
C MET A 174 -0.21 -15.83 -30.34
N MET A 175 0.17 -15.95 -29.08
CA MET A 175 -0.62 -15.42 -27.97
C MET A 175 -0.17 -13.99 -27.64
N VAL A 176 -1.14 -13.07 -27.57
CA VAL A 176 -0.91 -11.68 -27.18
C VAL A 176 -1.42 -11.46 -25.76
N GLY A 177 -0.56 -11.04 -24.85
CA GLY A 177 -0.93 -10.70 -23.47
C GLY A 177 -1.43 -9.27 -23.34
N VAL A 178 -2.47 -9.07 -22.55
CA VAL A 178 -3.00 -7.75 -22.15
C VAL A 178 -3.44 -7.76 -20.69
N THR A 179 -3.41 -6.61 -20.04
CA THR A 179 -4.04 -6.42 -18.73
C THR A 179 -5.57 -6.55 -18.88
N ASN A 180 -6.23 -7.24 -17.95
CA ASN A 180 -7.67 -7.43 -17.98
C ASN A 180 -8.43 -6.09 -17.87
N ASN A 181 -9.52 -5.93 -18.63
CA ASN A 181 -10.35 -4.72 -18.64
C ASN A 181 -9.58 -3.42 -18.94
N SER A 182 -8.51 -3.50 -19.73
CA SER A 182 -7.64 -2.35 -20.05
C SER A 182 -7.87 -1.82 -21.47
N TYR A 183 -7.35 -0.61 -21.74
CA TYR A 183 -7.31 -0.07 -23.10
C TYR A 183 -6.41 -0.88 -24.04
N GLY A 184 -5.43 -1.63 -23.50
CA GLY A 184 -4.65 -2.61 -24.28
C GLY A 184 -5.53 -3.76 -24.77
N GLU A 185 -6.44 -4.26 -23.92
CA GLU A 185 -7.44 -5.27 -24.30
C GLU A 185 -8.43 -4.73 -25.33
N GLU A 186 -8.96 -3.52 -25.13
CA GLU A 186 -9.84 -2.85 -26.11
C GLU A 186 -9.13 -2.73 -27.47
N THR A 187 -7.88 -2.26 -27.47
CA THR A 187 -7.07 -2.13 -28.69
C THR A 187 -6.85 -3.48 -29.38
N ALA A 188 -6.53 -4.52 -28.62
CA ALA A 188 -6.36 -5.87 -29.15
C ALA A 188 -7.65 -6.38 -29.83
N ARG A 189 -8.80 -6.20 -29.19
CA ARG A 189 -10.09 -6.73 -29.69
C ARG A 189 -10.66 -5.89 -30.82
N GLU A 190 -10.70 -4.58 -30.66
CA GLU A 190 -11.45 -3.69 -31.55
C GLU A 190 -10.61 -3.19 -32.73
N VAL A 191 -9.31 -2.95 -32.52
CA VAL A 191 -8.42 -2.43 -33.58
C VAL A 191 -7.74 -3.58 -34.33
N LEU A 192 -7.23 -4.57 -33.60
CA LEU A 192 -6.50 -5.70 -34.20
C LEU A 192 -7.40 -6.92 -34.49
N GLY A 193 -8.61 -6.97 -33.96
CA GLY A 193 -9.54 -8.08 -34.19
C GLY A 193 -9.14 -9.38 -33.48
N LEU A 194 -8.35 -9.30 -32.41
CA LEU A 194 -7.88 -10.45 -31.67
C LEU A 194 -9.02 -11.11 -30.87
N THR A 195 -9.02 -12.43 -30.83
CA THR A 195 -10.04 -13.25 -30.17
C THR A 195 -9.42 -14.08 -29.06
N ALA A 196 -10.23 -14.82 -28.31
CA ALA A 196 -9.74 -15.73 -27.27
C ALA A 196 -8.77 -16.82 -27.77
N ASP A 197 -8.67 -17.03 -29.09
CA ASP A 197 -7.70 -17.96 -29.68
C ASP A 197 -6.25 -17.42 -29.66
N ASN A 198 -6.08 -16.09 -29.57
CA ASN A 198 -4.81 -15.37 -29.72
C ASN A 198 -4.66 -14.19 -28.73
N LEU A 199 -5.55 -14.08 -27.75
CA LEU A 199 -5.54 -13.03 -26.73
C LEU A 199 -5.63 -13.65 -25.32
N ASP A 200 -4.62 -13.36 -24.50
CA ASP A 200 -4.52 -13.73 -23.10
C ASP A 200 -4.72 -12.49 -22.22
N ALA A 201 -5.97 -12.29 -21.79
CA ALA A 201 -6.40 -11.15 -20.97
C ALA A 201 -6.51 -11.50 -19.48
N GLN A 202 -5.62 -12.35 -18.97
CA GLN A 202 -5.64 -12.78 -17.56
C GLN A 202 -4.74 -11.96 -16.64
N TYR A 203 -3.89 -11.10 -17.21
CA TYR A 203 -2.88 -10.36 -16.45
C TYR A 203 -3.51 -9.23 -15.65
N SER A 204 -3.06 -9.07 -14.41
CA SER A 204 -3.52 -8.01 -13.51
C SER A 204 -2.72 -6.70 -13.64
N SER A 205 -1.56 -6.75 -14.33
CA SER A 205 -0.73 -5.58 -14.58
C SER A 205 0.12 -5.74 -15.85
N SER A 206 0.56 -4.61 -16.42
CA SER A 206 1.47 -4.57 -17.57
C SER A 206 2.81 -5.27 -17.29
N ILE A 207 3.29 -5.26 -16.04
CA ILE A 207 4.52 -5.93 -15.62
C ILE A 207 4.36 -7.45 -15.66
N GLU A 208 3.22 -7.97 -15.19
CA GLU A 208 2.92 -9.40 -15.22
C GLU A 208 2.87 -9.93 -16.66
N ALA A 209 2.23 -9.16 -17.56
CA ALA A 209 2.20 -9.47 -18.99
C ALA A 209 3.61 -9.46 -19.62
N LEU A 210 4.42 -8.43 -19.33
CA LEU A 210 5.82 -8.37 -19.80
C LEU A 210 6.66 -9.53 -19.26
N GLN A 211 6.46 -9.94 -18.00
CA GLN A 211 7.15 -11.12 -17.46
C GLN A 211 6.72 -12.41 -18.15
N ALA A 212 5.45 -12.56 -18.52
CA ALA A 212 5.00 -13.71 -19.30
C ALA A 212 5.65 -13.76 -20.69
N LEU A 213 5.84 -12.60 -21.34
CA LEU A 213 6.58 -12.47 -22.60
C LEU A 213 8.06 -12.83 -22.42
N ILE A 214 8.72 -12.30 -21.39
CA ILE A 214 10.12 -12.59 -21.05
C ILE A 214 10.34 -14.08 -20.78
N ASN A 215 9.35 -14.74 -20.17
CA ASN A 215 9.33 -16.17 -19.90
C ASN A 215 8.83 -17.01 -21.08
N GLU A 216 8.65 -16.40 -22.26
CA GLU A 216 8.24 -17.06 -23.51
C GLU A 216 6.89 -17.80 -23.41
N ARG A 217 6.01 -17.40 -22.47
CA ARG A 217 4.65 -17.96 -22.36
C ARG A 217 3.69 -17.41 -23.40
N ILE A 218 3.95 -16.19 -23.85
CA ILE A 218 3.20 -15.45 -24.86
C ILE A 218 4.18 -14.87 -25.89
N THR A 219 3.69 -14.52 -27.07
CA THR A 219 4.52 -14.04 -28.19
C THR A 219 4.65 -12.51 -28.21
N ALA A 220 3.62 -11.80 -27.77
CA ALA A 220 3.62 -10.34 -27.74
C ALA A 220 2.78 -9.83 -26.56
N VAL A 221 2.95 -8.55 -26.21
CA VAL A 221 2.17 -7.85 -25.20
C VAL A 221 1.71 -6.51 -25.76
N ILE A 222 0.47 -6.10 -25.50
CA ILE A 222 0.00 -4.74 -25.81
C ILE A 222 -0.14 -3.95 -24.52
N ILE A 223 0.64 -2.88 -24.39
CA ILE A 223 0.72 -2.00 -23.22
C ILE A 223 0.93 -0.53 -23.64
N GLU A 224 0.86 0.37 -22.67
CA GLU A 224 1.08 1.81 -22.86
C GLU A 224 2.47 2.13 -23.43
N SER A 225 2.54 3.11 -24.32
CA SER A 225 3.74 3.47 -25.09
C SER A 225 4.93 3.85 -24.21
N TYR A 226 4.73 4.72 -23.21
CA TYR A 226 5.82 5.17 -22.34
C TYR A 226 6.28 4.06 -21.40
N THR A 227 5.35 3.21 -20.93
CA THR A 227 5.70 2.00 -20.15
C THR A 227 6.51 1.03 -21.00
N ALA A 228 6.10 0.80 -22.25
CA ALA A 228 6.84 -0.04 -23.20
C ALA A 228 8.23 0.51 -23.49
N GLU A 229 8.35 1.82 -23.72
CA GLU A 229 9.64 2.49 -23.96
C GLU A 229 10.56 2.37 -22.75
N TYR A 230 10.04 2.61 -21.55
CA TYR A 230 10.77 2.45 -20.29
C TYR A 230 11.34 1.03 -20.14
N TYR A 231 10.51 0.00 -20.34
CA TYR A 231 10.96 -1.39 -20.21
C TYR A 231 11.84 -1.86 -21.37
N ALA A 232 11.61 -1.39 -22.59
CA ALA A 232 12.48 -1.70 -23.73
C ALA A 232 13.87 -1.06 -23.56
N GLN A 233 13.97 0.15 -22.99
CA GLN A 233 15.25 0.76 -22.66
C GLN A 233 15.95 0.11 -21.47
N THR A 234 15.18 -0.40 -20.49
CA THR A 234 15.71 -1.12 -19.32
C THR A 234 16.21 -2.52 -19.69
N TYR A 235 15.56 -3.17 -20.65
CA TYR A 235 15.91 -4.52 -21.11
C TYR A 235 16.17 -4.56 -22.63
N PRO A 236 17.15 -3.80 -23.15
CA PRO A 236 17.35 -3.61 -24.58
C PRO A 236 17.81 -4.88 -25.30
N ASP A 237 18.41 -5.84 -24.57
CA ASP A 237 18.81 -7.16 -25.08
C ASP A 237 17.67 -8.19 -25.02
N ARG A 238 16.49 -7.82 -24.52
CA ARG A 238 15.36 -8.73 -24.32
C ARG A 238 14.09 -8.27 -25.00
N LEU A 239 13.76 -6.98 -24.92
CA LEU A 239 12.48 -6.43 -25.39
C LEU A 239 12.68 -5.43 -26.53
N LYS A 240 11.76 -5.43 -27.48
CA LYS A 240 11.63 -4.37 -28.50
C LYS A 240 10.16 -4.03 -28.75
N ILE A 241 9.93 -2.80 -29.18
CA ILE A 241 8.61 -2.33 -29.60
C ILE A 241 8.46 -2.59 -31.10
N VAL A 242 7.36 -3.24 -31.49
CA VAL A 242 7.00 -3.47 -32.89
C VAL A 242 6.71 -2.12 -33.54
N GLY A 243 7.41 -1.80 -34.64
CA GLY A 243 7.33 -0.49 -35.29
C GLY A 243 8.28 0.58 -34.73
N GLY A 244 9.05 0.28 -33.67
CA GLY A 244 10.00 1.21 -33.04
C GLY A 244 9.40 2.04 -31.91
N ALA A 245 10.13 3.08 -31.47
CA ALA A 245 9.67 3.97 -30.40
C ALA A 245 8.89 5.17 -30.96
N GLY A 246 8.07 5.79 -30.11
CA GLY A 246 7.30 6.99 -30.41
C GLY A 246 6.00 6.76 -31.20
N PRO A 247 5.30 7.86 -31.58
CA PRO A 247 3.93 7.82 -32.07
C PRO A 247 3.69 7.00 -33.34
N ASN A 248 4.73 6.74 -34.14
CA ASN A 248 4.60 5.94 -35.36
C ASN A 248 4.34 4.44 -35.08
N ALA A 249 4.65 3.97 -33.86
CA ALA A 249 4.41 2.59 -33.44
C ALA A 249 3.04 2.40 -32.74
N TRP A 250 2.31 3.49 -32.50
CA TRP A 250 1.06 3.45 -31.75
C TRP A 250 -0.05 2.78 -32.58
N ILE A 251 -0.67 1.76 -32.01
CA ILE A 251 -1.83 1.05 -32.57
C ILE A 251 -3.10 1.89 -32.37
N SER A 252 -3.20 2.54 -31.21
CA SER A 252 -4.25 3.47 -30.83
C SER A 252 -3.64 4.58 -29.97
N SER A 253 -4.29 5.74 -29.90
CA SER A 253 -3.88 6.83 -28.99
C SER A 253 -5.03 7.29 -28.09
N ARG A 254 -4.66 7.82 -26.93
CA ARG A 254 -5.55 8.36 -25.89
C ARG A 254 -4.90 9.59 -25.28
N GLN A 255 -5.71 10.40 -24.62
CA GLN A 255 -5.25 11.60 -23.94
C GLN A 255 -5.50 11.47 -22.44
N TYR A 256 -4.49 11.82 -21.64
CA TYR A 256 -4.62 11.89 -20.19
C TYR A 256 -5.00 13.27 -19.73
N GLY A 257 -5.91 13.32 -18.75
CA GLY A 257 -6.37 14.54 -18.10
C GLY A 257 -6.45 14.40 -16.59
N ILE A 258 -6.63 15.52 -15.91
CA ILE A 258 -6.90 15.55 -14.47
C ILE A 258 -8.42 15.53 -14.28
N ALA A 259 -8.92 14.62 -13.46
CA ALA A 259 -10.34 14.56 -13.13
C ALA A 259 -10.64 15.44 -11.91
N VAL A 260 -11.76 16.15 -11.96
CA VAL A 260 -12.33 16.93 -10.85
C VAL A 260 -13.83 16.72 -10.81
N ALA A 261 -14.48 17.11 -9.71
CA ALA A 261 -15.93 17.03 -9.63
C ALA A 261 -16.57 17.97 -10.66
N ALA A 262 -17.59 17.50 -11.37
CA ALA A 262 -18.23 18.25 -12.45
C ALA A 262 -18.85 19.59 -11.99
N ASP A 263 -19.21 19.70 -10.71
CA ASP A 263 -19.71 20.95 -10.12
C ASP A 263 -18.59 21.93 -9.73
N ASN A 264 -17.33 21.47 -9.64
CA ASN A 264 -16.16 22.29 -9.32
C ASN A 264 -15.58 22.97 -10.57
N THR A 265 -16.44 23.71 -11.27
CA THR A 265 -16.08 24.46 -12.49
C THR A 265 -14.98 25.50 -12.27
N PHE A 266 -14.83 26.00 -11.03
CA PHE A 266 -13.76 26.94 -10.67
C PHE A 266 -12.39 26.27 -10.71
N LEU A 267 -12.23 25.11 -10.04
CA LEU A 267 -10.98 24.36 -10.08
C LEU A 267 -10.66 23.88 -11.50
N LEU A 268 -11.66 23.34 -12.20
CA LEU A 268 -11.51 22.92 -13.60
C LEU A 268 -10.97 24.06 -14.48
N GLY A 269 -11.57 25.25 -14.38
CA GLY A 269 -11.15 26.42 -15.15
C GLY A 269 -9.73 26.89 -14.80
N ARG A 270 -9.34 26.84 -13.51
CA ARG A 270 -7.97 27.15 -13.07
C ARG A 270 -6.96 26.15 -13.62
N LEU A 271 -7.23 24.85 -13.50
CA LEU A 271 -6.34 23.80 -14.01
C LEU A 271 -6.19 23.88 -15.53
N ASN A 272 -7.28 24.09 -16.28
CA ASN A 272 -7.22 24.27 -17.73
C ASN A 272 -6.38 25.49 -18.12
N THR A 273 -6.60 26.63 -17.47
CA THR A 273 -5.82 27.85 -17.73
C THR A 273 -4.32 27.62 -17.45
N ALA A 274 -4.00 26.87 -16.39
CA ALA A 274 -2.62 26.53 -16.04
C ALA A 274 -1.98 25.56 -17.05
N ILE A 275 -2.72 24.52 -17.46
CA ILE A 275 -2.29 23.55 -18.48
C ILE A 275 -1.99 24.26 -19.80
N ASP A 276 -2.91 25.11 -20.28
CA ASP A 276 -2.71 25.90 -21.51
C ASP A 276 -1.47 26.79 -21.39
N ALA A 277 -1.26 27.43 -20.23
CA ALA A 277 -0.11 28.30 -20.00
C ALA A 277 1.24 27.56 -19.97
N ILE A 278 1.29 26.30 -19.50
CA ILE A 278 2.52 25.50 -19.52
C ILE A 278 2.74 24.83 -20.88
N GLU A 279 1.66 24.54 -21.62
CA GLU A 279 1.71 24.09 -23.02
C GLU A 279 2.29 25.18 -23.92
N ASP A 280 1.79 26.42 -23.82
CA ASP A 280 2.29 27.58 -24.59
C ASP A 280 3.79 27.86 -24.36
N LYS A 281 4.30 27.51 -23.17
CA LYS A 281 5.71 27.64 -22.81
C LYS A 281 6.56 26.43 -23.24
N GLY A 282 5.94 25.40 -23.80
CA GLY A 282 6.59 24.15 -24.20
C GLY A 282 7.01 23.24 -23.03
N ALA A 283 6.50 23.49 -21.82
CA ALA A 283 6.87 22.71 -20.64
C ALA A 283 6.35 21.27 -20.72
N LEU A 284 5.12 21.06 -21.24
CA LEU A 284 4.58 19.70 -21.46
C LEU A 284 5.49 18.90 -22.40
N ALA A 285 5.84 19.46 -23.56
CA ALA A 285 6.74 18.80 -24.51
C ALA A 285 8.10 18.48 -23.89
N ARG A 286 8.68 19.41 -23.13
CA ARG A 286 9.95 19.20 -22.41
C ARG A 286 9.84 18.06 -21.39
N LEU A 287 8.82 18.08 -20.53
CA LEU A 287 8.63 17.07 -19.49
C LEU A 287 8.33 15.69 -20.07
N THR A 288 7.61 15.63 -21.20
CA THR A 288 7.35 14.37 -21.91
C THR A 288 8.62 13.76 -22.48
N VAL A 289 9.57 14.58 -22.97
CA VAL A 289 10.90 14.08 -23.38
C VAL A 289 11.69 13.60 -22.18
N GLU A 290 11.57 14.25 -21.01
CA GLU A 290 12.23 13.84 -19.77
C GLU A 290 11.59 12.60 -19.10
N LEU A 291 10.39 12.18 -19.53
CA LEU A 291 9.71 10.97 -19.04
C LEU A 291 10.52 9.70 -19.34
N ILE A 292 11.11 9.66 -20.54
CA ILE A 292 11.96 8.55 -21.00
C ILE A 292 13.34 9.14 -21.33
N PRO A 293 14.29 9.13 -20.39
CA PRO A 293 15.60 9.71 -20.63
C PRO A 293 16.31 8.99 -21.82
N PRO A 294 17.16 9.72 -22.57
CA PRO A 294 17.72 9.21 -23.83
C PRO A 294 18.80 8.13 -23.65
N ASP A 295 19.36 8.01 -22.44
CA ASP A 295 20.41 7.04 -22.15
C ASP A 295 19.79 5.68 -21.76
N PRO A 296 20.36 4.54 -22.24
CA PRO A 296 19.91 3.22 -21.83
C PRO A 296 19.85 3.13 -20.31
N LEU A 297 18.69 2.71 -19.84
CA LEU A 297 18.42 2.54 -18.43
C LEU A 297 19.20 1.31 -17.95
N ASP A 298 20.18 1.47 -17.06
CA ASP A 298 20.87 0.32 -16.48
C ASP A 298 19.87 -0.46 -15.60
N PRO A 299 19.49 -1.71 -15.94
CA PRO A 299 18.58 -2.50 -15.12
C PRO A 299 19.17 -2.85 -13.73
N GLY A 300 20.47 -2.59 -13.52
CA GLY A 300 21.16 -2.72 -12.24
C GLY A 300 21.25 -1.45 -11.40
N GLU A 301 20.94 -0.27 -11.96
CA GLU A 301 20.73 0.95 -11.14
C GLU A 301 19.30 0.97 -10.62
N SER A 302 19.16 0.77 -9.32
CA SER A 302 17.89 0.95 -8.62
C SER A 302 17.43 2.40 -8.77
N ARG A 303 16.34 2.62 -9.51
CA ARG A 303 15.71 3.94 -9.68
C ARG A 303 14.81 4.38 -8.53
N ALA A 304 14.42 3.46 -7.66
CA ALA A 304 14.24 3.81 -6.26
C ALA A 304 15.65 3.79 -5.67
N GLY A 305 16.20 4.95 -5.34
CA GLY A 305 17.52 5.03 -4.73
C GLY A 305 17.52 4.31 -3.39
N THR A 306 17.78 3.01 -3.40
CA THR A 306 18.31 2.32 -2.24
C THR A 306 19.82 2.49 -2.34
N PRO A 307 20.46 3.32 -1.49
CA PRO A 307 21.90 3.34 -1.35
C PRO A 307 22.47 1.92 -1.31
N ALA A 308 23.69 1.70 -1.83
CA ALA A 308 24.28 0.36 -1.93
C ALA A 308 24.46 -0.36 -0.58
N ASP A 309 24.30 0.37 0.52
CA ASP A 309 24.33 -0.07 1.92
C ASP A 309 22.94 -0.20 2.56
N GLU A 310 21.86 0.11 1.84
CA GLU A 310 20.49 -0.02 2.30
C GLU A 310 19.76 -1.18 1.60
N LEU A 311 18.67 -1.64 2.22
CA LEU A 311 17.76 -2.62 1.66
C LEU A 311 16.34 -2.07 1.78
N HIS A 312 15.75 -1.63 0.66
CA HIS A 312 14.35 -1.23 0.63
C HIS A 312 13.49 -2.46 0.32
N ILE A 313 12.59 -2.80 1.25
CA ILE A 313 11.66 -3.94 1.11
C ILE A 313 10.26 -3.35 0.93
N GLY A 314 9.67 -3.51 -0.27
CA GLY A 314 8.28 -3.10 -0.52
C GLY A 314 7.30 -3.97 0.26
N MET A 315 6.37 -3.34 0.99
CA MET A 315 5.36 -4.02 1.81
C MET A 315 3.95 -3.57 1.43
N LEU A 316 2.97 -4.46 1.56
CA LEU A 316 1.55 -4.16 1.33
C LEU A 316 0.98 -3.37 2.51
N GLY A 317 1.24 -2.06 2.58
CA GLY A 317 0.71 -1.16 3.61
C GLY A 317 1.78 -0.51 4.48
N GLN A 318 1.37 0.43 5.33
CA GLN A 318 2.27 1.21 6.19
C GLN A 318 2.46 0.55 7.55
N ILE A 319 3.69 0.58 8.07
CA ILE A 319 3.96 0.25 9.48
C ILE A 319 3.40 1.39 10.32
N THR A 320 2.50 1.07 11.25
CA THR A 320 1.88 2.09 12.10
C THR A 320 2.54 2.20 13.47
N ASP A 321 3.10 1.08 13.97
CA ASP A 321 3.74 1.02 15.28
C ASP A 321 4.64 -0.22 15.38
N MET A 322 5.86 -0.05 15.88
CA MET A 322 6.80 -1.15 16.12
C MET A 322 6.85 -1.60 17.59
N ASP A 323 6.15 -0.95 18.52
CA ASP A 323 6.04 -1.39 19.92
C ASP A 323 5.27 -2.74 20.03
N PRO A 324 5.73 -3.78 20.74
CA PRO A 324 4.99 -5.03 20.99
C PRO A 324 3.67 -4.77 21.65
N ALA A 325 3.73 -3.83 22.60
CA ALA A 325 2.63 -3.54 23.48
C ALA A 325 1.62 -2.63 22.76
N GLY A 326 1.98 -2.07 21.60
CA GLY A 326 1.18 -1.17 20.79
C GLY A 326 0.87 -1.73 19.39
N SER A 327 -0.34 -1.43 18.90
CA SER A 327 -0.89 -1.84 17.59
C SER A 327 -0.98 -3.33 17.26
N PHE A 328 -2.09 -3.69 16.63
CA PHE A 328 -2.46 -5.04 16.19
C PHE A 328 -2.79 -5.09 14.70
N ASP A 329 -2.26 -4.14 13.93
CA ASP A 329 -2.42 -4.17 12.48
C ASP A 329 -1.57 -5.30 11.86
N PHE A 330 -2.08 -5.88 10.78
CA PHE A 330 -1.50 -7.06 10.14
C PHE A 330 -0.08 -6.81 9.61
N ILE A 331 0.23 -5.58 9.18
CA ILE A 331 1.48 -5.25 8.50
C ILE A 331 2.61 -5.08 9.51
N SER A 332 2.37 -4.31 10.57
CA SER A 332 3.32 -4.20 11.67
C SER A 332 3.55 -5.55 12.35
N TRP A 333 2.52 -6.41 12.44
CA TRP A 333 2.61 -7.75 13.02
C TRP A 333 3.59 -8.66 12.26
N GLU A 334 3.53 -8.69 10.94
CA GLU A 334 4.46 -9.48 10.12
C GLU A 334 5.91 -9.03 10.31
N LEU A 335 6.15 -7.72 10.35
CA LEU A 335 7.50 -7.19 10.53
C LEU A 335 8.03 -7.49 11.94
N LYS A 336 7.19 -7.32 12.97
CA LYS A 336 7.52 -7.71 14.35
C LYS A 336 7.91 -9.19 14.42
N ASN A 337 7.16 -10.09 13.78
CA ASN A 337 7.44 -11.54 13.81
C ASN A 337 8.80 -11.90 13.19
N ASN A 338 9.26 -11.11 12.22
CA ASN A 338 10.53 -11.32 11.54
C ASN A 338 11.72 -10.66 12.26
N THR A 339 11.48 -9.56 12.97
CA THR A 339 12.56 -8.73 13.57
C THR A 339 12.74 -8.95 15.07
N MET A 340 11.80 -9.61 15.73
CA MET A 340 11.76 -9.76 17.18
C MET A 340 11.51 -11.23 17.55
N SER A 341 11.55 -11.58 18.84
CA SER A 341 11.34 -12.96 19.27
C SER A 341 10.48 -13.05 20.53
N GLY A 342 9.48 -13.94 20.49
CA GLY A 342 8.67 -14.32 21.66
C GLY A 342 9.24 -15.55 22.40
N LEU A 343 8.62 -15.91 23.53
CA LEU A 343 9.01 -17.11 24.29
C LEU A 343 8.82 -18.40 23.48
N TYR A 344 7.76 -18.44 22.67
CA TYR A 344 7.34 -19.55 21.83
C TYR A 344 7.03 -19.07 20.41
N SER A 345 6.92 -20.00 19.46
CA SER A 345 6.51 -19.76 18.08
C SER A 345 5.78 -21.00 17.53
N TYR A 346 5.30 -20.94 16.29
CA TYR A 346 4.63 -22.06 15.62
C TYR A 346 5.44 -22.53 14.42
N ASN A 347 5.57 -23.85 14.27
CA ASN A 347 6.14 -24.42 13.06
C ASN A 347 5.09 -24.48 11.93
N GLY A 348 5.53 -24.82 10.70
CA GLY A 348 4.64 -24.94 9.54
C GLY A 348 3.56 -26.03 9.64
N SER A 349 3.56 -26.84 10.70
CA SER A 349 2.47 -27.79 11.03
C SER A 349 1.54 -27.26 12.13
N SER A 350 1.60 -25.95 12.43
CA SER A 350 0.82 -25.29 13.50
C SER A 350 1.05 -25.90 14.89
N GLN A 351 2.27 -26.40 15.15
CA GLN A 351 2.65 -26.89 16.48
C GLN A 351 3.46 -25.82 17.21
N LEU A 352 3.11 -25.58 18.48
CA LEU A 352 3.84 -24.70 19.38
C LEU A 352 5.25 -25.27 19.61
N ILE A 353 6.27 -24.43 19.41
CA ILE A 353 7.69 -24.75 19.59
C ILE A 353 8.38 -23.69 20.46
N PRO A 354 9.37 -24.07 21.28
CA PRO A 354 10.12 -23.12 22.10
C PRO A 354 11.05 -22.26 21.25
N LEU A 355 11.04 -20.94 21.48
CA LEU A 355 11.93 -19.97 20.83
C LEU A 355 12.94 -19.37 21.82
N LEU A 356 12.55 -18.41 22.67
CA LEU A 356 13.40 -17.96 23.79
C LEU A 356 13.35 -18.92 24.98
N ALA A 357 12.29 -19.73 25.09
CA ALA A 357 12.20 -20.80 26.08
C ALA A 357 13.08 -22.02 25.73
N THR A 358 13.42 -22.84 26.72
CA THR A 358 14.11 -24.12 26.53
C THR A 358 13.18 -25.26 26.14
N ASN A 359 11.91 -25.18 26.55
CA ASN A 359 10.91 -26.24 26.47
C ASN A 359 9.49 -25.65 26.56
N LEU A 360 8.49 -26.46 26.22
CA LEU A 360 7.09 -26.15 26.50
C LEU A 360 6.90 -25.90 28.00
N PRO A 361 5.98 -24.99 28.39
CA PRO A 361 5.83 -24.62 29.79
C PRO A 361 5.25 -25.76 30.60
N VAL A 362 5.58 -25.77 31.89
CA VAL A 362 4.92 -26.64 32.86
C VAL A 362 3.63 -25.97 33.29
N ILE A 363 2.50 -26.62 33.01
CA ILE A 363 1.16 -26.12 33.30
C ILE A 363 0.64 -26.83 34.56
N SER A 364 0.09 -26.09 35.52
CA SER A 364 -0.56 -26.65 36.71
C SER A 364 -1.82 -27.46 36.36
N GLU A 365 -2.26 -28.33 37.27
CA GLU A 365 -3.45 -29.19 37.05
C GLU A 365 -4.74 -28.39 36.83
N ASP A 366 -4.86 -27.22 37.44
CA ASP A 366 -6.00 -26.30 37.27
C ASP A 366 -5.89 -25.43 36.01
N GLY A 367 -4.76 -25.49 35.29
CA GLY A 367 -4.52 -24.71 34.07
C GLY A 367 -4.36 -23.22 34.30
N LEU A 368 -4.02 -22.79 35.53
CA LEU A 368 -3.86 -21.37 35.88
C LEU A 368 -2.40 -20.92 35.95
N GLU A 369 -1.46 -21.80 36.28
CA GLU A 369 -0.04 -21.46 36.41
C GLU A 369 0.76 -22.05 35.24
N TYR A 370 1.56 -21.19 34.60
CA TYR A 370 2.43 -21.54 33.49
C TYR A 370 3.87 -21.18 33.84
N THR A 371 4.72 -22.19 34.04
CA THR A 371 6.14 -21.99 34.35
C THR A 371 6.99 -22.18 33.10
N VAL A 372 7.75 -21.14 32.74
CA VAL A 372 8.60 -21.09 31.55
C VAL A 372 10.07 -21.02 31.96
N SER A 373 10.88 -21.92 31.40
CA SER A 373 12.35 -21.89 31.52
C SER A 373 12.97 -21.25 30.29
N LEU A 374 13.86 -20.28 30.49
CA LEU A 374 14.50 -19.48 29.44
C LEU A 374 15.85 -20.10 29.02
N ARG A 375 16.21 -19.91 27.74
CA ARG A 375 17.54 -20.27 27.24
C ARG A 375 18.59 -19.34 27.85
N GLN A 376 19.69 -19.93 28.29
CA GLN A 376 20.80 -19.19 28.88
C GLN A 376 21.75 -18.66 27.80
N GLY A 377 22.46 -17.56 28.12
CA GLY A 377 23.46 -16.97 27.24
C GLY A 377 22.88 -16.18 26.06
N LEU A 378 21.56 -15.97 26.03
CA LEU A 378 20.92 -15.05 25.10
C LEU A 378 21.24 -13.61 25.50
N ARG A 379 21.53 -12.76 24.51
CA ARG A 379 21.86 -11.35 24.74
C ARG A 379 21.06 -10.45 23.81
N PHE A 380 20.71 -9.27 24.31
CA PHE A 380 20.17 -8.18 23.52
C PHE A 380 21.27 -7.53 22.68
N ALA A 381 20.87 -6.69 21.72
CA ALA A 381 21.80 -6.01 20.81
C ALA A 381 22.81 -5.09 21.54
N ASP A 382 22.44 -4.57 22.71
CA ASP A 382 23.31 -3.76 23.59
C ASP A 382 24.29 -4.61 24.42
N GLY A 383 24.23 -5.94 24.30
CA GLY A 383 25.07 -6.90 24.99
C GLY A 383 24.57 -7.32 26.38
N SER A 384 23.48 -6.74 26.89
CA SER A 384 22.84 -7.19 28.12
C SER A 384 22.29 -8.61 27.95
N GLU A 385 22.26 -9.39 29.03
CA GLU A 385 21.77 -10.78 29.00
C GLU A 385 20.25 -10.81 29.20
N LEU A 386 19.56 -11.66 28.44
CA LEU A 386 18.13 -11.92 28.63
C LEU A 386 17.90 -12.77 29.88
N THR A 387 17.07 -12.26 30.78
CA THR A 387 16.69 -12.90 32.04
C THR A 387 15.17 -12.92 32.24
N ALA A 388 14.71 -13.61 33.27
CA ALA A 388 13.30 -13.62 33.67
C ALA A 388 12.78 -12.23 34.09
N ASP A 389 13.66 -11.35 34.60
CA ASP A 389 13.30 -9.98 34.94
C ASP A 389 12.90 -9.17 33.69
N ASP A 390 13.54 -9.41 32.54
CA ASP A 390 13.20 -8.73 31.28
C ASP A 390 11.84 -9.17 30.75
N VAL A 391 11.52 -10.45 30.90
CA VAL A 391 10.20 -10.99 30.54
C VAL A 391 9.12 -10.39 31.43
N LYS A 392 9.36 -10.32 32.74
CA LYS A 392 8.44 -9.67 33.68
C LYS A 392 8.26 -8.19 33.31
N TRP A 393 9.36 -7.47 33.08
CA TRP A 393 9.32 -6.06 32.73
C TRP A 393 8.51 -5.81 31.44
N ALA A 394 8.69 -6.63 30.40
CA ALA A 394 7.97 -6.46 29.14
C ALA A 394 6.46 -6.63 29.32
N VAL A 395 6.04 -7.61 30.13
CA VAL A 395 4.63 -7.88 30.41
C VAL A 395 4.03 -6.83 31.34
N ASP A 396 4.76 -6.41 32.38
CA ASP A 396 4.35 -5.33 33.27
C ASP A 396 4.20 -4.00 32.53
N ARG A 397 5.08 -3.74 31.53
CA ARG A 397 4.94 -2.58 30.65
C ARG A 397 3.67 -2.68 29.81
N ALA A 398 3.43 -3.81 29.14
CA ALA A 398 2.22 -4.01 28.34
C ALA A 398 0.94 -3.88 29.19
N ARG A 399 0.95 -4.43 30.40
CA ARG A 399 -0.09 -4.26 31.42
C ARG A 399 -0.39 -2.78 31.71
N SER A 400 0.66 -1.99 31.99
CA SER A 400 0.53 -0.56 32.29
C SER A 400 0.01 0.29 31.12
N LEU A 401 0.19 -0.20 29.88
CA LEU A 401 -0.31 0.43 28.66
C LEU A 401 -1.77 0.04 28.33
N GLY A 402 -2.40 -0.79 29.16
CA GLY A 402 -3.78 -1.25 28.93
C GLY A 402 -3.88 -2.31 27.84
N ASN A 403 -2.82 -3.08 27.59
CA ASN A 403 -2.83 -4.10 26.55
C ASN A 403 -3.80 -5.24 26.92
N PHE A 404 -4.87 -5.39 26.12
CA PHE A 404 -5.93 -6.37 26.38
C PHE A 404 -5.40 -7.82 26.37
N LEU A 405 -4.36 -8.13 25.60
CA LEU A 405 -3.75 -9.47 25.55
C LEU A 405 -3.02 -9.84 26.85
N VAL A 406 -2.74 -8.87 27.71
CA VAL A 406 -2.17 -9.08 29.04
C VAL A 406 -3.27 -8.99 30.10
N ASN A 407 -4.03 -7.88 30.09
CA ASN A 407 -5.00 -7.58 31.14
C ASN A 407 -6.24 -8.51 31.13
N ASP A 408 -6.65 -9.04 29.97
CA ASP A 408 -7.83 -9.92 29.91
C ASP A 408 -7.52 -11.37 30.33
N TYR A 409 -6.24 -11.75 30.40
CA TYR A 409 -5.83 -13.16 30.58
C TYR A 409 -5.10 -13.43 31.88
N LEU A 410 -4.24 -12.50 32.30
CA LEU A 410 -3.46 -12.64 33.52
C LEU A 410 -4.33 -12.38 34.76
N LYS A 411 -3.89 -12.91 35.90
CA LYS A 411 -4.55 -12.78 37.20
C LYS A 411 -4.87 -11.31 37.49
N ASP A 412 -6.15 -11.01 37.65
CA ASP A 412 -6.71 -9.74 38.13
C ASP A 412 -7.63 -10.12 39.32
N SER A 413 -7.16 -9.79 40.53
CA SER A 413 -7.85 -10.20 41.76
C SER A 413 -8.85 -9.16 42.29
N ASP A 414 -8.73 -7.90 41.87
CA ASP A 414 -9.59 -6.80 42.30
C ASP A 414 -10.60 -6.34 41.23
N GLU A 415 -10.58 -7.00 40.07
CA GLU A 415 -11.50 -6.84 38.94
C GLU A 415 -11.50 -5.41 38.37
N ASP A 416 -10.34 -4.74 38.39
CA ASP A 416 -10.18 -3.38 37.87
C ASP A 416 -9.87 -3.33 36.35
N ASN A 417 -9.78 -4.51 35.71
CA ASN A 417 -9.40 -4.74 34.30
C ASN A 417 -7.91 -4.48 34.02
N PHE A 418 -7.06 -4.54 35.04
CA PHE A 418 -5.61 -4.59 34.90
C PHE A 418 -5.10 -5.83 35.62
N ALA A 419 -4.12 -6.51 35.03
CA ALA A 419 -3.50 -7.63 35.72
C ALA A 419 -2.81 -7.15 37.01
N ASP A 420 -2.78 -8.02 38.01
CA ASP A 420 -2.05 -7.81 39.26
C ASP A 420 -0.53 -7.74 38.98
N ASP A 421 0.21 -6.99 39.80
CA ASP A 421 1.68 -6.92 39.74
C ASP A 421 2.36 -8.30 39.95
N ASP A 422 1.68 -9.22 40.65
CA ASP A 422 2.15 -10.57 40.92
C ASP A 422 1.65 -11.61 39.91
N ALA A 423 0.98 -11.19 38.83
CA ALA A 423 0.52 -12.10 37.78
C ALA A 423 1.69 -12.66 36.93
N VAL A 424 2.83 -11.96 36.90
CA VAL A 424 4.10 -12.47 36.38
C VAL A 424 5.15 -12.45 37.48
N GLN A 425 5.71 -13.63 37.78
CA GLN A 425 6.60 -13.87 38.90
C GLN A 425 7.95 -14.37 38.40
N VAL A 426 9.03 -13.73 38.84
CA VAL A 426 10.40 -14.20 38.60
C VAL A 426 10.74 -15.21 39.69
N MET A 427 10.90 -16.48 39.28
CA MET A 427 11.20 -17.59 40.20
C MET A 427 12.71 -17.69 40.44
N ASP A 428 13.48 -17.53 39.38
CA ASP A 428 14.94 -17.39 39.35
C ASP A 428 15.36 -16.65 38.08
N GLN A 429 16.67 -16.43 37.89
CA GLN A 429 17.22 -15.66 36.77
C GLN A 429 16.74 -16.12 35.38
N TYR A 430 16.39 -17.41 35.21
CA TYR A 430 15.98 -17.97 33.92
C TYR A 430 14.63 -18.68 34.00
N THR A 431 13.85 -18.47 35.05
CA THR A 431 12.53 -19.10 35.22
C THR A 431 11.50 -18.05 35.59
N VAL A 432 10.46 -17.94 34.76
CA VAL A 432 9.33 -17.03 34.95
C VAL A 432 8.03 -17.82 35.05
N LYS A 433 7.13 -17.40 35.93
CA LYS A 433 5.80 -17.98 36.10
C LYS A 433 4.73 -16.95 35.76
N PHE A 434 3.79 -17.34 34.92
CA PHE A 434 2.57 -16.59 34.62
C PHE A 434 1.40 -17.20 35.38
N VAL A 435 0.53 -16.36 35.91
CA VAL A 435 -0.71 -16.76 36.60
C VAL A 435 -1.88 -16.17 35.84
N LEU A 436 -2.79 -17.03 35.37
CA LEU A 436 -4.00 -16.64 34.66
C LEU A 436 -5.17 -16.42 35.60
N GLN A 437 -6.13 -15.58 35.19
CA GLN A 437 -7.39 -15.41 35.91
C GLN A 437 -8.33 -16.61 35.69
N THR A 438 -8.34 -17.18 34.48
CA THR A 438 -9.13 -18.36 34.14
C THR A 438 -8.36 -19.32 33.22
N PRO A 439 -8.67 -20.64 33.26
CA PRO A 439 -7.97 -21.61 32.42
C PRO A 439 -8.23 -21.34 30.94
N THR A 440 -7.18 -20.99 30.20
CA THR A 440 -7.28 -20.54 28.81
C THR A 440 -6.43 -21.42 27.89
N SER A 441 -7.09 -22.26 27.08
CA SER A 441 -6.41 -23.25 26.23
C SER A 441 -5.58 -22.66 25.08
N HIS A 442 -5.71 -21.36 24.81
CA HIS A 442 -5.07 -20.65 23.69
C HIS A 442 -4.16 -19.50 24.17
N PHE A 443 -3.74 -19.53 25.44
CA PHE A 443 -2.86 -18.51 26.03
C PHE A 443 -1.43 -18.54 25.44
N LEU A 444 -0.96 -19.70 24.98
CA LEU A 444 0.39 -19.91 24.45
C LEU A 444 0.41 -20.12 22.95
#